data_AF-A0A847DV76-F1
#
_entry.id   AF-A0A847DV76-F1
#
_cell.length_a   1.000
_cell.length_b   1.000
_cell.length_c   1.000
_cell.angle_alpha   90.00
_cell.angle_beta   90.00
_cell.angle_gamma   90.00
#
_symmetry.space_group_name_H-M   'P 1'
#
loop_
_entity.id
_entity.type
_entity.pdbx_description
1 polymer ?
#
loop_
_entity_poly.entity_id
_entity_poly.type
_entity_poly.pdbx_seq_one_letter_code
_entity_poly.pdbx_strand_id
1 'polypeptide(L)'
;ALNTAAIPRELLESELFGHERGAFTGAQQMRRGRFEQAEGGTLFLDEIGDMPAELQTRLLRVLSDGQYYRVGGHQPQKANVRVIAATHQNLEERVRQGLFREDLFHRLNVIRLRLPPLRERPADVPLLARHFLQSSARELGGEAKRLTAAAMEAMTRFSWPGNVRQLENTCRWLTVMAPAQLVDAADLPPEIRDAGQTGTAGEGEPADAADTRSGERDPGAAGSGISGSARPESHASGPVAGAVVAERTVVGRSGADGSRLTDSPVSAIAPIADSADGPTPDAWVALLESEVARRLSAQLPGEPGESHSELMEQLSRAFETAVIGTALKHTRGRRIDAALKLGIGRNTITRKIQDLHLEDDG
;
A
#
# COMPACT_ATOMS: atom_id res chain seq x y z
N ALA A 1 -3.04 0.09 -5.76
CA ALA A 1 -1.70 0.73 -5.81
C ALA A 1 -0.90 0.08 -6.92
N LEU A 2 -0.11 0.86 -7.65
CA LEU A 2 0.82 0.37 -8.67
C LEU A 2 2.20 0.97 -8.39
N ASN A 3 3.22 0.12 -8.26
CA ASN A 3 4.60 0.56 -8.15
C ASN A 3 5.27 0.45 -9.52
N THR A 4 5.66 1.59 -10.09
CA THR A 4 6.24 1.68 -11.44
C THR A 4 7.65 1.12 -11.52
N ALA A 5 8.40 1.10 -10.41
CA ALA A 5 9.76 0.59 -10.35
C ALA A 5 9.82 -0.95 -10.25
N ALA A 6 8.76 -1.59 -9.73
CA ALA A 6 8.70 -3.04 -9.56
C ALA A 6 8.31 -3.81 -10.84
N ILE A 7 7.74 -3.13 -11.84
CA ILE A 7 7.20 -3.77 -13.05
C ILE A 7 8.09 -3.45 -14.25
N PRO A 8 8.45 -4.44 -15.09
CA PRO A 8 9.18 -4.19 -16.33
C PRO A 8 8.49 -3.14 -17.20
N ARG A 9 9.28 -2.25 -17.81
CA ARG A 9 8.78 -1.11 -18.61
C ARG A 9 7.77 -1.52 -19.69
N GLU A 10 8.04 -2.65 -20.35
CA GLU A 10 7.19 -3.23 -21.40
C GLU A 10 5.81 -3.68 -20.90
N LEU A 11 5.74 -4.14 -19.64
CA LEU A 11 4.49 -4.60 -19.03
C LEU A 11 3.74 -3.47 -18.32
N LEU A 12 4.44 -2.40 -17.93
CA LEU A 12 3.87 -1.28 -17.20
C LEU A 12 2.73 -0.60 -17.98
N GLU A 13 2.89 -0.47 -19.29
CA GLU A 13 1.85 0.09 -20.18
C GLU A 13 0.57 -0.74 -20.14
N SER A 14 0.74 -2.05 -20.31
CA SER A 14 -0.34 -3.05 -20.34
C SER A 14 -1.04 -3.16 -18.98
N GLU A 15 -0.29 -3.06 -17.88
CA GLU A 15 -0.87 -3.01 -16.53
C GLU A 15 -1.67 -1.72 -16.29
N LEU A 16 -1.16 -0.55 -16.69
CA LEU A 16 -1.84 0.73 -16.46
C LEU A 16 -3.12 0.87 -17.29
N PHE A 17 -3.03 0.68 -18.60
CA PHE A 17 -4.10 1.00 -19.55
C PHE A 17 -4.89 -0.25 -20.00
N GLY A 18 -4.37 -1.45 -19.74
CA GLY A 18 -4.95 -2.67 -20.28
C GLY A 18 -4.62 -2.84 -21.76
N HIS A 19 -4.89 -4.03 -22.30
CA HIS A 19 -4.64 -4.35 -23.70
C HIS A 19 -5.79 -5.13 -24.32
N GLU A 20 -5.95 -4.98 -25.63
CA GLU A 20 -6.84 -5.81 -26.44
C GLU A 20 -6.12 -7.08 -26.93
N ARG A 21 -6.91 -8.06 -27.36
CA ARG A 21 -6.37 -9.32 -27.92
C ARG A 21 -5.55 -9.00 -29.17
N GLY A 22 -4.30 -9.47 -29.21
CA GLY A 22 -3.38 -9.26 -30.32
C GLY A 22 -2.61 -7.94 -30.28
N ALA A 23 -2.66 -7.18 -29.18
CA ALA A 23 -1.94 -5.91 -29.05
C ALA A 23 -0.41 -6.03 -29.09
N PHE A 24 0.14 -7.17 -28.65
CA PHE A 24 1.57 -7.51 -28.72
C PHE A 24 1.75 -9.03 -28.76
N THR A 25 2.98 -9.49 -29.06
CA THR A 25 3.31 -10.92 -29.07
C THR A 25 3.12 -11.54 -27.69
N GLY A 26 2.08 -12.38 -27.53
CA GLY A 26 1.68 -12.97 -26.24
C GLY A 26 0.35 -12.47 -25.69
N ALA A 27 -0.26 -11.44 -26.28
CA ALA A 27 -1.58 -10.91 -25.90
C ALA A 27 -2.72 -11.82 -26.40
N GLN A 28 -2.86 -13.02 -25.84
CA GLN A 28 -3.89 -13.98 -26.25
C GLN A 28 -5.30 -13.62 -25.75
N GLN A 29 -5.39 -12.86 -24.67
CA GLN A 29 -6.66 -12.44 -24.07
C GLN A 29 -6.66 -10.94 -23.84
N MET A 30 -7.84 -10.35 -23.74
CA MET A 30 -8.01 -8.96 -23.35
C MET A 30 -7.83 -8.82 -21.84
N ARG A 31 -7.08 -7.81 -21.39
CA ARG A 31 -6.86 -7.54 -19.96
C ARG A 31 -7.25 -6.11 -19.60
N ARG A 32 -7.94 -5.97 -18.48
CA ARG A 32 -8.37 -4.68 -17.92
C ARG A 32 -7.20 -4.00 -17.19
N GLY A 33 -6.95 -2.74 -17.50
CA GLY A 33 -5.88 -1.95 -16.88
C GLY A 33 -6.22 -1.47 -15.47
N ARG A 34 -5.24 -0.92 -14.75
CA ARG A 34 -5.43 -0.32 -13.42
C ARG A 34 -6.33 0.91 -13.42
N PHE A 35 -6.32 1.71 -14.48
CA PHE A 35 -7.28 2.81 -14.61
C PHE A 35 -8.72 2.30 -14.63
N GLU A 36 -8.97 1.22 -15.37
CA GLU A 36 -10.31 0.61 -15.46
C GLU A 36 -10.75 -0.05 -14.14
N GLN A 37 -9.79 -0.65 -13.41
CA GLN A 37 -10.05 -1.26 -12.10
C GLN A 37 -10.31 -0.21 -11.01
N ALA A 38 -9.74 0.98 -11.15
CA ALA A 38 -9.86 2.07 -10.18
C ALA A 38 -11.00 3.05 -10.52
N GLU A 39 -11.85 2.73 -11.50
CA GLU A 39 -12.98 3.55 -11.92
C GLU A 39 -13.91 3.90 -10.74
N GLY A 40 -14.20 5.18 -10.54
CA GLY A 40 -14.96 5.71 -9.41
C GLY A 40 -14.18 5.74 -8.07
N GLY A 41 -12.90 5.38 -8.08
CA GLY A 41 -12.06 5.28 -6.89
C GLY A 41 -10.78 6.12 -6.97
N THR A 42 -9.70 5.59 -6.38
CA THR A 42 -8.39 6.24 -6.34
C THR A 42 -7.30 5.29 -6.84
N LEU A 43 -6.45 5.79 -7.74
CA LEU A 43 -5.26 5.13 -8.23
C LEU A 43 -4.01 5.74 -7.57
N PHE A 44 -3.33 4.91 -6.77
CA PHE A 44 -2.03 5.25 -6.20
C PHE A 44 -0.91 4.79 -7.13
N LEU A 45 -0.10 5.74 -7.60
CA LEU A 45 1.07 5.55 -8.46
C LEU A 45 2.33 5.78 -7.63
N ASP A 46 2.99 4.71 -7.21
CA ASP A 46 4.25 4.77 -6.50
C ASP A 46 5.42 4.81 -7.50
N GLU A 47 6.46 5.55 -7.15
CA GLU A 47 7.64 5.83 -7.97
C GLU A 47 7.38 6.46 -9.35
N ILE A 48 6.45 7.43 -9.42
CA ILE A 48 6.00 8.03 -10.68
C ILE A 48 7.14 8.56 -11.57
N GLY A 49 8.24 9.02 -10.99
CA GLY A 49 9.31 9.57 -11.82
C GLY A 49 10.08 8.50 -12.61
N ASP A 50 10.03 7.22 -12.23
CA ASP A 50 10.65 6.12 -13.01
C ASP A 50 9.80 5.69 -14.22
N MET A 51 8.68 6.39 -14.45
CA MET A 51 7.82 6.18 -15.60
C MET A 51 8.51 6.61 -16.91
N PRO A 52 8.54 5.74 -17.95
CA PRO A 52 9.03 6.10 -19.29
C PRO A 52 8.26 7.27 -19.92
N ALA A 53 8.93 8.07 -20.75
CA ALA A 53 8.36 9.27 -21.40
C ALA A 53 7.11 9.00 -22.24
N GLU A 54 7.03 7.83 -22.88
CA GLU A 54 5.86 7.41 -23.66
C GLU A 54 4.61 7.26 -22.76
N LEU A 55 4.78 6.69 -21.57
CA LEU A 55 3.71 6.52 -20.59
C LEU A 55 3.34 7.85 -19.93
N GLN A 56 4.31 8.73 -19.69
CA GLN A 56 4.05 10.09 -19.18
C GLN A 56 3.09 10.85 -20.11
N THR A 57 3.28 10.74 -21.43
CA THR A 57 2.41 11.39 -22.42
C THR A 57 0.98 10.85 -22.37
N ARG A 58 0.82 9.53 -22.17
CA ARG A 58 -0.51 8.92 -22.04
C ARG A 58 -1.18 9.29 -20.72
N LEU A 59 -0.43 9.26 -19.62
CA LEU A 59 -0.91 9.67 -18.31
C LEU A 59 -1.39 11.14 -18.33
N LEU A 60 -0.64 12.02 -18.99
CA LEU A 60 -1.04 13.42 -19.17
C LEU A 60 -2.39 13.54 -19.88
N ARG A 61 -2.63 12.75 -20.94
CA ARG A 61 -3.93 12.72 -21.64
C ARG A 61 -5.05 12.27 -20.71
N VAL A 62 -4.81 11.23 -19.91
CA VAL A 62 -5.81 10.76 -18.93
C VAL A 62 -6.14 11.85 -17.92
N LEU A 63 -5.12 12.51 -17.37
CA LEU A 63 -5.30 13.57 -16.38
C LEU A 63 -5.95 14.83 -16.95
N SER A 64 -5.71 15.13 -18.22
CA SER A 64 -6.22 16.34 -18.91
C SER A 64 -7.62 16.14 -19.47
N ASP A 65 -7.80 15.07 -20.25
CA ASP A 65 -9.01 14.83 -21.04
C ASP A 65 -9.99 13.86 -20.37
N GLY A 66 -9.55 13.13 -19.33
CA GLY A 66 -10.37 12.14 -18.63
C GLY A 66 -10.66 10.88 -19.47
N GLN A 67 -9.85 10.63 -20.50
CA GLN A 67 -9.99 9.48 -21.38
C GLN A 67 -8.64 8.85 -21.74
N TYR A 68 -8.66 7.57 -22.05
CA TYR A 68 -7.49 6.79 -22.46
C TYR A 68 -7.88 5.69 -23.44
N TYR A 69 -6.87 5.08 -24.07
CA TYR A 69 -7.04 3.96 -24.98
C TYR A 69 -6.32 2.74 -24.41
N ARG A 70 -6.90 1.56 -24.60
CA ARG A 70 -6.20 0.29 -24.35
C ARG A 70 -5.02 0.16 -25.33
N VAL A 71 -3.99 -0.58 -24.96
CA VAL A 71 -2.91 -0.93 -25.90
C VAL A 71 -3.50 -1.75 -27.05
N GLY A 72 -3.28 -1.29 -28.28
CA GLY A 72 -3.85 -1.87 -29.49
C GLY A 72 -5.34 -1.58 -29.73
N GLY A 73 -6.00 -0.86 -28.82
CA GLY A 73 -7.42 -0.51 -28.92
C GLY A 73 -7.64 0.86 -29.57
N HIS A 74 -8.75 0.99 -30.29
CA HIS A 74 -9.15 2.24 -30.95
C HIS A 74 -10.32 2.95 -30.28
N GLN A 75 -10.98 2.31 -29.31
CA GLN A 75 -12.11 2.90 -28.59
C GLN A 75 -11.63 3.67 -27.35
N PRO A 76 -12.00 4.96 -27.21
CA PRO A 76 -11.68 5.73 -26.01
C PRO A 76 -12.48 5.20 -24.81
N GLN A 77 -11.80 5.05 -23.69
CA GLN A 77 -12.36 4.69 -22.39
C GLN A 77 -12.33 5.91 -21.49
N LYS A 78 -13.46 6.21 -20.80
CA LYS A 78 -13.49 7.27 -19.79
C LYS A 78 -12.76 6.78 -18.53
N ALA A 79 -12.01 7.68 -17.91
CA ALA A 79 -11.36 7.46 -16.63
C ALA A 79 -11.91 8.47 -15.61
N ASN A 80 -12.74 7.99 -14.69
CA ASN A 80 -13.15 8.76 -13.52
C ASN A 80 -12.38 8.25 -12.30
N VAL A 81 -11.13 8.66 -12.16
CA VAL A 81 -10.21 8.13 -11.14
C VAL A 81 -9.44 9.27 -10.48
N ARG A 82 -9.42 9.31 -9.15
CA ARG A 82 -8.52 10.19 -8.40
C ARG A 82 -7.10 9.65 -8.46
N VAL A 83 -6.13 10.48 -8.83
CA VAL A 83 -4.73 10.04 -8.91
C VAL A 83 -3.94 10.60 -7.73
N ILE A 84 -3.25 9.70 -7.03
CA ILE A 84 -2.25 10.04 -6.01
C ILE A 84 -0.94 9.46 -6.48
N ALA A 85 0.05 10.30 -6.74
CA ALA A 85 1.38 9.88 -7.12
C ALA A 85 2.34 10.00 -5.93
N ALA A 86 3.40 9.18 -5.89
CA ALA A 86 4.51 9.29 -4.97
C ALA A 86 5.82 9.03 -5.72
N THR A 87 6.92 9.64 -5.27
CA THR A 87 8.27 9.34 -5.78
C THR A 87 9.31 9.76 -4.77
N HIS A 88 10.44 9.03 -4.71
CA HIS A 88 11.61 9.42 -3.92
C HIS A 88 12.56 10.42 -4.63
N GLN A 89 12.38 10.65 -5.93
CA GLN A 89 13.30 11.47 -6.72
C GLN A 89 12.83 12.91 -6.83
N ASN A 90 13.76 13.82 -7.06
CA ASN A 90 13.47 15.23 -7.31
C ASN A 90 12.88 15.39 -8.72
N LEU A 91 11.56 15.62 -8.82
CA LEU A 91 10.91 15.76 -10.12
C LEU A 91 11.34 17.05 -10.82
N GLU A 92 11.61 18.13 -10.09
CA GLU A 92 12.07 19.40 -10.67
C GLU A 92 13.43 19.24 -11.38
N GLU A 93 14.35 18.48 -10.78
CA GLU A 93 15.62 18.13 -11.40
C GLU A 93 15.42 17.23 -12.62
N ARG A 94 14.55 16.22 -12.52
CA ARG A 94 14.26 15.32 -13.66
C ARG A 94 13.59 16.04 -14.83
N VAL A 95 12.80 17.08 -14.57
CA VAL A 95 12.26 17.96 -15.61
C VAL A 95 13.39 18.75 -16.27
N ARG A 96 14.31 19.33 -15.50
CA ARG A 96 15.48 20.06 -16.04
C ARG A 96 16.38 19.18 -16.91
N GLN A 97 16.50 17.90 -16.56
CA GLN A 97 17.27 16.90 -17.32
C GLN A 97 16.50 16.33 -18.53
N GLY A 98 15.25 16.71 -18.75
CA GLY A 98 14.41 16.20 -19.84
C GLY A 98 13.94 14.74 -19.66
N LEU A 99 14.14 14.16 -18.47
CA LEU A 99 13.72 12.79 -18.14
C LEU A 99 12.25 12.72 -17.69
N PHE A 100 11.69 13.84 -17.27
CA PHE A 100 10.29 13.97 -16.88
C PHE A 100 9.65 15.15 -17.59
N ARG A 101 8.42 14.99 -18.09
CA ARG A 101 7.75 16.07 -18.80
C ARG A 101 7.27 17.15 -17.84
N GLU A 102 7.54 18.41 -18.21
CA GLU A 102 7.14 19.59 -17.46
C GLU A 102 5.60 19.71 -17.33
N ASP A 103 4.87 19.43 -18.42
CA ASP A 103 3.40 19.46 -18.47
C ASP A 103 2.75 18.50 -17.45
N LEU A 104 3.26 17.27 -17.35
CA LEU A 104 2.82 16.28 -16.39
C LEU A 104 3.19 16.68 -14.96
N PHE A 105 4.39 17.22 -14.75
CA PHE A 105 4.82 17.70 -13.43
C PHE A 105 3.86 18.77 -12.89
N HIS A 106 3.52 19.79 -13.68
CA HIS A 106 2.57 20.82 -13.25
C HIS A 106 1.17 20.28 -12.98
N ARG A 107 0.72 19.27 -13.74
CA ARG A 107 -0.60 18.66 -13.53
C ARG A 107 -0.67 17.79 -12.29
N LEU A 108 0.43 17.14 -11.91
CA LEU A 108 0.53 16.37 -10.68
C LEU A 108 0.73 17.29 -9.47
N ASN A 109 1.58 18.31 -9.60
CA ASN A 109 2.03 19.22 -8.54
C ASN A 109 1.03 20.33 -8.18
N VAL A 110 -0.24 19.95 -8.03
CA VAL A 110 -1.30 20.82 -7.51
C VAL A 110 -1.24 20.87 -5.99
N ILE A 111 -1.18 19.70 -5.35
CA ILE A 111 -1.04 19.57 -3.89
C ILE A 111 0.15 18.66 -3.61
N ARG A 112 1.20 19.21 -2.99
CA ARG A 112 2.42 18.48 -2.61
C ARG A 112 2.43 18.20 -1.11
N LEU A 113 2.54 16.93 -0.75
CA LEU A 113 2.77 16.48 0.62
C LEU A 113 4.21 15.97 0.75
N ARG A 114 5.03 16.69 1.54
CA ARG A 114 6.38 16.27 1.91
C ARG A 114 6.28 15.34 3.13
N LEU A 115 6.72 14.09 2.97
CA LEU A 115 6.84 13.17 4.11
C LEU A 115 8.24 13.35 4.73
N PRO A 116 8.36 13.92 5.95
CA PRO A 116 9.66 14.11 6.57
C PRO A 116 10.29 12.74 6.89
N PRO A 117 11.61 12.56 6.68
CA PRO A 117 12.32 11.37 7.11
C PRO A 117 12.28 11.22 8.64
N LEU A 118 12.51 10.03 9.15
CA LEU A 118 12.37 9.72 10.59
C LEU A 118 13.31 10.55 11.47
N ARG A 119 14.49 10.92 10.96
CA ARG A 119 15.42 11.87 11.60
C ARG A 119 14.85 13.27 11.86
N GLU A 120 13.87 13.72 11.08
CA GLU A 120 13.20 15.01 11.28
C GLU A 120 12.03 14.90 12.27
N ARG A 121 11.69 13.68 12.71
CA ARG A 121 10.59 13.37 13.65
C ARG A 121 10.97 12.27 14.66
N PRO A 122 12.03 12.47 15.46
CA PRO A 122 12.49 11.45 16.41
C PRO A 122 11.44 11.10 17.47
N ALA A 123 10.50 12.00 17.77
CA ALA A 123 9.40 11.76 18.71
C ALA A 123 8.46 10.61 18.29
N ASP A 124 8.41 10.27 16.99
CA ASP A 124 7.58 9.16 16.49
C ASP A 124 8.25 7.79 16.72
N VAL A 125 9.57 7.75 16.90
CA VAL A 125 10.36 6.50 17.01
C VAL A 125 9.87 5.59 18.14
N PRO A 126 9.63 6.08 19.38
CA PRO A 126 9.19 5.20 20.47
C PRO A 126 7.83 4.56 20.23
N LEU A 127 6.89 5.31 19.61
CA LEU A 127 5.56 4.79 19.30
C LEU A 127 5.63 3.72 18.20
N LEU A 128 6.39 4.00 17.14
CA LEU A 128 6.60 3.08 16.03
C LEU A 128 7.33 1.80 16.47
N ALA A 129 8.39 1.94 17.27
CA ALA A 129 9.16 0.80 17.79
C ALA A 129 8.28 -0.15 18.62
N ARG A 130 7.47 0.40 19.52
CA ARG A 130 6.51 -0.39 20.32
C ARG A 130 5.50 -1.12 19.42
N HIS A 131 4.95 -0.42 18.43
CA HIS A 131 4.02 -1.01 17.47
C HIS A 131 4.66 -2.16 16.68
N PHE A 132 5.86 -1.96 16.13
CA PHE A 132 6.54 -2.99 15.33
C PHE A 132 7.00 -4.20 16.15
N LEU A 133 7.44 -4.00 17.40
CA LEU A 133 7.75 -5.11 18.31
C LEU A 133 6.51 -5.93 18.64
N GLN A 134 5.37 -5.28 18.88
CA GLN A 134 4.10 -5.98 19.10
C GLN A 134 3.63 -6.71 17.85
N SER A 135 3.70 -6.08 16.68
CA SER A 135 3.33 -6.69 15.40
C SER A 135 4.19 -7.91 15.09
N SER A 136 5.52 -7.78 15.26
CA SER A 136 6.47 -8.86 15.01
C SER A 136 6.26 -10.04 15.95
N ALA A 137 5.96 -9.78 17.23
CA ALA A 137 5.68 -10.83 18.20
C ALA A 137 4.39 -11.60 17.87
N ARG A 138 3.33 -10.90 17.44
CA ARG A 138 2.08 -11.53 16.99
C ARG A 138 2.29 -12.43 15.77
N GLU A 139 3.06 -11.97 14.79
CA GLU A 139 3.39 -12.76 13.59
C GLU A 139 4.21 -14.01 13.92
N LEU A 140 5.14 -13.91 14.87
CA LEU A 140 6.03 -15.02 15.26
C LEU A 140 5.42 -15.93 16.34
N GLY A 141 4.20 -15.65 16.81
CA GLY A 141 3.53 -16.43 17.86
C GLY A 141 4.19 -16.33 19.24
N GLY A 142 4.88 -15.22 19.54
CA GLY A 142 5.61 -14.99 20.79
C GLY A 142 5.11 -13.79 21.59
N GLU A 143 5.74 -13.54 22.74
CA GLU A 143 5.49 -12.34 23.55
C GLU A 143 6.24 -11.12 23.02
N ALA A 144 5.61 -9.94 23.13
CA ALA A 144 6.21 -8.68 22.68
C ALA A 144 7.35 -8.25 23.61
N LYS A 145 8.55 -8.14 23.03
CA LYS A 145 9.73 -7.66 23.75
C LYS A 145 9.59 -6.20 24.15
N ARG A 146 10.21 -5.86 25.29
CA ARG A 146 10.26 -4.51 25.84
C ARG A 146 11.67 -3.96 25.68
N LEU A 147 11.78 -2.69 25.34
CA LEU A 147 13.05 -1.97 25.26
C LEU A 147 13.32 -1.26 26.57
N THR A 148 14.57 -1.29 27.06
CA THR A 148 15.01 -0.44 28.16
C THR A 148 14.97 1.04 27.75
N ALA A 149 14.99 1.94 28.74
CA ALA A 149 15.09 3.38 28.47
C ALA A 149 16.36 3.73 27.68
N ALA A 150 17.49 3.08 28.01
CA ALA A 150 18.76 3.27 27.31
C ALA A 150 18.69 2.79 25.85
N ALA A 151 18.09 1.62 25.59
CA ALA A 151 17.89 1.12 24.23
C ALA A 151 16.98 2.06 23.41
N MET A 152 15.89 2.54 24.03
CA MET A 152 14.97 3.47 23.39
C MET A 152 15.63 4.81 23.03
N GLU A 153 16.48 5.32 23.91
CA GLU A 153 17.23 6.55 23.67
C GLU A 153 18.22 6.39 22.52
N ALA A 154 18.97 5.28 22.48
CA ALA A 154 19.86 4.96 21.37
C ALA A 154 19.11 4.87 20.04
N MET A 155 17.96 4.19 20.02
CA MET A 155 17.09 4.13 18.84
C MET A 155 16.54 5.51 18.43
N THR A 156 16.26 6.40 19.38
CA THR A 156 15.75 7.74 19.09
C THR A 156 16.83 8.67 18.52
N ARG A 157 18.08 8.52 18.96
CA ARG A 157 19.23 9.30 18.45
C ARG A 157 19.71 8.85 17.08
N PHE A 158 19.45 7.59 16.71
CA PHE A 158 19.87 7.06 15.42
C PHE A 158 19.17 7.78 14.25
N SER A 159 19.89 8.00 13.15
CA SER A 159 19.42 8.79 12.01
C SER A 159 18.44 8.05 11.08
N TRP A 160 18.35 6.72 11.20
CA TRP A 160 17.47 5.86 10.40
C TRP A 160 17.51 6.16 8.89
N PRO A 161 18.63 5.89 8.18
CA PRO A 161 18.73 6.10 6.74
C PRO A 161 17.64 5.36 5.94
N GLY A 162 17.22 4.17 6.39
CA GLY A 162 16.11 3.41 5.80
C GLY A 162 14.73 3.73 6.40
N ASN A 163 14.63 4.78 7.23
CA ASN A 163 13.40 5.26 7.88
C ASN A 163 12.61 4.12 8.55
N VAL A 164 11.28 4.14 8.36
CA VAL A 164 10.33 3.19 8.96
C VAL A 164 10.65 1.74 8.57
N ARG A 165 11.09 1.48 7.32
CA ARG A 165 11.44 0.12 6.88
C ARG A 165 12.62 -0.45 7.65
N GLN A 166 13.65 0.36 7.89
CA GLN A 166 14.80 -0.06 8.69
C GLN A 166 14.40 -0.28 10.15
N LEU A 167 13.60 0.62 10.73
CA LEU A 167 13.10 0.47 12.09
C LEU A 167 12.29 -0.81 12.28
N GLU A 168 11.38 -1.11 11.35
CA GLU A 168 10.58 -2.33 11.34
C GLU A 168 11.48 -3.58 11.27
N ASN A 169 12.43 -3.61 10.33
CA ASN A 169 13.37 -4.73 10.20
C ASN A 169 14.23 -4.92 11.44
N THR A 170 14.71 -3.84 12.06
CA THR A 170 15.43 -3.90 13.33
C THR A 170 14.55 -4.47 14.44
N CYS A 171 13.29 -4.04 14.57
CA CYS A 171 12.37 -4.58 15.58
C CYS A 171 12.09 -6.08 15.35
N ARG A 172 11.94 -6.49 14.09
CA ARG A 172 11.76 -7.91 13.72
C ARG A 172 13.00 -8.73 14.08
N TRP A 173 14.18 -8.23 13.74
CA TRP A 173 15.46 -8.84 14.09
C TRP A 173 15.63 -8.98 15.61
N LEU A 174 15.32 -7.94 16.39
CA LEU A 174 15.34 -7.98 17.85
C LEU A 174 14.39 -9.04 18.41
N THR A 175 13.22 -9.22 17.80
CA THR A 175 12.24 -10.24 18.21
C THR A 175 12.80 -11.65 18.05
N VAL A 176 13.60 -11.91 17.01
CA VAL A 176 14.20 -13.23 16.76
C VAL A 176 15.50 -13.44 17.55
N MET A 177 16.37 -12.43 17.61
CA MET A 177 17.77 -12.60 18.04
C MET A 177 18.01 -12.31 19.52
N ALA A 178 17.23 -11.40 20.13
CA ALA A 178 17.48 -11.06 21.54
C ALA A 178 17.08 -12.23 22.45
N PRO A 179 17.96 -12.72 23.34
CA PRO A 179 17.62 -13.86 24.19
C PRO A 179 16.62 -13.48 25.29
N ALA A 180 16.59 -12.22 25.71
CA ALA A 180 15.76 -11.71 26.80
C ALA A 180 14.47 -11.01 26.31
N GLN A 181 13.46 -11.00 27.17
CA GLN A 181 12.23 -10.21 26.96
C GLN A 181 12.46 -8.70 27.12
N LEU A 182 13.46 -8.32 27.91
CA LEU A 182 13.90 -6.95 28.07
C LEU A 182 15.19 -6.77 27.26
N VAL A 183 15.10 -5.98 26.20
CA VAL A 183 16.20 -5.68 25.27
C VAL A 183 16.94 -4.44 25.75
N ASP A 184 18.24 -4.57 26.00
CA ASP A 184 19.09 -3.47 26.42
C ASP A 184 19.89 -2.86 25.26
N ALA A 185 20.58 -1.74 25.50
CA ALA A 185 21.36 -1.05 24.48
C ALA A 185 22.51 -1.90 23.91
N ALA A 186 22.99 -2.90 24.66
CA ALA A 186 24.03 -3.83 24.22
C ALA A 186 23.54 -4.83 23.15
N ASP A 187 22.25 -5.16 23.17
CA ASP A 187 21.60 -6.11 22.26
C ASP A 187 21.19 -5.47 20.93
N LEU A 188 21.27 -4.14 20.83
CA LEU A 188 21.00 -3.42 19.59
C LEU A 188 22.08 -3.73 18.55
N PRO A 189 21.73 -3.68 17.24
CA PRO A 189 22.71 -3.77 16.17
C PRO A 189 23.85 -2.75 16.35
N PRO A 190 25.10 -3.11 15.98
CA PRO A 190 26.26 -2.26 16.21
C PRO A 190 26.10 -0.86 15.59
N GLU A 191 25.39 -0.74 14.47
CA GLU A 191 25.15 0.54 13.80
C GLU A 191 24.34 1.52 14.67
N ILE A 192 23.42 1.02 15.49
CA ILE A 192 22.58 1.81 16.38
C ILE A 192 23.30 2.07 17.70
N ARG A 193 24.08 1.07 18.16
CA ARG A 193 24.87 1.15 19.39
C ARG A 193 25.98 2.19 19.29
N ASP A 194 26.68 2.23 18.17
CA ASP A 194 27.84 3.11 17.95
C ASP A 194 27.41 4.57 17.68
N ALA A 195 26.20 4.77 17.14
CA ALA A 195 25.59 6.10 17.02
C ALA A 195 25.23 6.73 18.37
N GLY A 196 25.06 5.92 19.42
CA GLY A 196 24.86 6.39 20.79
C GLY A 196 26.16 6.77 21.51
N GLN A 197 27.32 6.26 21.06
CA GLN A 197 28.63 6.46 21.69
C GLN A 197 29.44 7.63 21.10
N THR A 198 29.10 8.09 19.89
CA THR A 198 29.77 9.21 19.22
C THR A 198 29.45 10.59 19.82
N GLY A 199 28.68 10.65 20.92
CA GLY A 199 28.36 11.87 21.65
C GLY A 199 29.17 12.13 22.94
N THR A 200 30.15 11.28 23.30
CA THR A 200 30.88 11.42 24.59
C THR A 200 32.40 11.15 24.50
N ALA A 201 33.03 11.44 23.36
CA ALA A 201 34.49 11.41 23.26
C ALA A 201 34.98 12.62 22.44
N GLY A 202 35.15 13.77 23.10
CA GLY A 202 35.72 14.94 22.42
C GLY A 202 35.63 16.27 23.16
N GLU A 203 35.76 16.30 24.49
CA GLU A 203 36.08 17.54 25.23
C GLU A 203 36.88 17.15 26.47
N GLY A 204 38.12 16.71 26.24
CA GLY A 204 39.17 16.69 27.25
C GLY A 204 40.00 17.94 27.09
N GLU A 205 40.06 18.74 28.16
CA GLU A 205 40.89 19.94 28.33
C GLU A 205 42.32 19.77 27.78
N PRO A 206 42.88 20.78 27.07
CA PRO A 206 44.32 20.87 26.90
C PRO A 206 44.92 21.54 28.15
N ALA A 207 45.52 20.74 29.02
CA ALA A 207 46.43 21.24 30.03
C ALA A 207 47.80 21.54 29.39
N ASP A 208 48.07 22.84 29.29
CA ASP A 208 49.35 23.53 29.40
C ASP A 208 50.64 22.69 29.47
N ALA A 209 51.50 22.85 28.45
CA ALA A 209 52.95 22.68 28.56
C ALA A 209 53.66 23.40 27.41
N ALA A 210 54.05 24.64 27.68
CA ALA A 210 55.11 25.32 26.93
C ALA A 210 56.47 24.61 27.17
N ASP A 211 57.29 24.45 26.13
CA ASP A 211 58.53 25.23 25.96
C ASP A 211 59.58 24.53 25.08
N THR A 212 60.21 25.37 24.25
CA THR A 212 61.59 25.34 23.74
C THR A 212 62.06 24.48 22.55
N ARG A 213 62.57 25.25 21.56
CA ARG A 213 63.76 25.06 20.68
C ARG A 213 63.57 24.24 19.40
N SER A 214 64.16 24.56 18.25
CA SER A 214 64.97 25.67 17.72
C SER A 214 65.33 25.32 16.27
N GLY A 215 65.42 26.31 15.37
CA GLY A 215 66.20 26.27 14.11
C GLY A 215 65.64 25.36 13.00
N GLU A 216 65.71 25.65 11.71
CA GLU A 216 66.60 26.54 10.97
C GLU A 216 65.98 26.79 9.56
N ARG A 217 66.34 27.94 8.96
CA ARG A 217 66.02 28.37 7.58
C ARG A 217 66.89 27.54 6.61
N ASP A 218 66.71 27.44 5.28
CA ASP A 218 66.37 28.43 4.25
C ASP A 218 66.19 27.66 2.88
N PRO A 219 66.08 28.29 1.67
CA PRO A 219 65.10 27.89 0.64
C PRO A 219 65.74 27.47 -0.70
N GLY A 220 64.94 27.08 -1.71
CA GLY A 220 65.44 27.07 -3.10
C GLY A 220 64.68 26.26 -4.15
N ALA A 221 64.10 27.02 -5.09
CA ALA A 221 64.02 26.74 -6.55
C ALA A 221 63.10 25.64 -7.11
N ALA A 222 61.99 26.13 -7.70
CA ALA A 222 61.48 25.92 -9.05
C ALA A 222 61.84 24.65 -9.86
N GLY A 223 60.80 23.95 -10.33
CA GLY A 223 60.87 22.99 -11.43
C GLY A 223 59.49 22.44 -11.83
N SER A 224 59.08 22.72 -13.07
CA SER A 224 57.82 22.35 -13.72
C SER A 224 57.41 20.88 -13.66
N GLY A 225 56.09 20.63 -13.74
CA GLY A 225 55.57 19.52 -14.55
C GLY A 225 54.39 18.73 -13.98
N ILE A 226 53.23 18.95 -14.60
CA ILE A 226 52.15 18.01 -14.94
C ILE A 226 51.34 17.26 -13.86
N SER A 227 50.03 17.54 -13.94
CA SER A 227 48.88 16.63 -13.87
C SER A 227 48.23 16.35 -12.50
N GLY A 228 46.91 16.59 -12.47
CA GLY A 228 46.00 15.73 -11.70
C GLY A 228 45.08 16.43 -10.70
N SER A 229 43.78 16.30 -10.98
CA SER A 229 42.73 16.10 -9.98
C SER A 229 42.14 17.34 -9.27
N ALA A 230 41.03 17.78 -9.86
CA ALA A 230 39.72 17.97 -9.22
C ALA A 230 39.68 18.28 -7.71
N ARG A 231 39.26 19.50 -7.40
CA ARG A 231 38.57 19.86 -6.15
C ARG A 231 37.14 19.32 -6.17
N PRO A 232 36.63 18.73 -5.08
CA PRO A 232 35.21 18.78 -4.77
C PRO A 232 34.97 19.86 -3.72
N GLU A 233 34.24 20.91 -4.10
CA GLU A 233 33.55 21.76 -3.15
C GLU A 233 32.20 21.15 -2.82
N SER A 234 31.92 21.19 -1.53
CA SER A 234 30.73 20.82 -0.80
C SER A 234 29.43 21.41 -1.34
N HIS A 235 28.44 20.57 -1.64
CA HIS A 235 27.02 20.90 -1.45
C HIS A 235 26.23 19.65 -1.12
N ALA A 236 25.90 19.50 0.16
CA ALA A 236 24.94 18.52 0.66
C ALA A 236 23.52 19.04 0.43
N SER A 237 22.71 18.32 -0.34
CA SER A 237 21.24 18.34 -0.28
C SER A 237 20.69 17.17 -1.11
N GLY A 238 20.29 16.10 -0.43
CA GLY A 238 19.60 14.96 -1.04
C GLY A 238 18.07 15.17 -1.08
N PRO A 239 17.37 14.77 -2.15
CA PRO A 239 16.00 15.18 -2.36
C PRO A 239 14.98 14.32 -1.60
N VAL A 240 13.82 14.93 -1.40
CA VAL A 240 12.76 14.49 -0.51
C VAL A 240 11.59 13.97 -1.33
N ALA A 241 11.12 12.77 -0.96
CA ALA A 241 10.01 12.10 -1.58
C ALA A 241 8.71 12.90 -1.42
N GLY A 242 8.04 13.20 -2.53
CA GLY A 242 6.81 13.98 -2.56
C GLY A 242 5.65 13.15 -3.10
N ALA A 243 4.57 13.06 -2.33
CA ALA A 243 3.29 12.56 -2.83
C ALA A 243 2.42 13.72 -3.33
N VAL A 244 1.77 13.53 -4.47
CA VAL A 244 1.06 14.56 -5.23
C VAL A 244 -0.36 14.10 -5.55
N VAL A 245 -1.34 14.92 -5.22
CA VAL A 245 -2.77 14.61 -5.37
C VAL A 245 -3.39 15.52 -6.43
N ALA A 246 -3.99 14.93 -7.46
CA ALA A 246 -4.77 15.64 -8.47
C ALA A 246 -6.28 15.37 -8.26
N GLU A 247 -7.10 16.41 -8.24
CA GLU A 247 -8.55 16.33 -8.02
C GLU A 247 -9.33 16.94 -9.21
N ARG A 248 -10.35 16.22 -9.70
CA ARG A 248 -11.48 16.81 -10.43
C ARG A 248 -12.70 15.88 -10.42
N THR A 249 -13.85 16.41 -10.02
CA THR A 249 -15.18 15.78 -10.11
C THR A 249 -15.96 16.38 -11.30
N VAL A 250 -16.58 15.54 -12.12
CA VAL A 250 -17.51 15.98 -13.19
C VAL A 250 -18.89 15.41 -12.90
N VAL A 251 -19.87 16.29 -12.69
CA VAL A 251 -21.29 15.95 -12.50
C VAL A 251 -22.04 16.17 -13.83
N GLY A 252 -22.85 15.19 -14.23
CA GLY A 252 -23.81 15.31 -15.33
C GLY A 252 -25.13 14.62 -14.98
N ARG A 253 -26.22 15.40 -14.97
CA ARG A 253 -27.62 15.01 -14.70
C ARG A 253 -28.38 14.58 -15.98
N SER A 254 -29.56 13.97 -15.75
CA SER A 254 -30.75 13.78 -16.62
C SER A 254 -30.96 12.32 -17.05
N GLY A 255 -32.13 11.68 -17.00
CA GLY A 255 -33.51 12.07 -16.65
C GLY A 255 -34.54 11.23 -17.45
N ALA A 256 -35.59 10.71 -16.76
CA ALA A 256 -36.87 10.16 -17.27
C ALA A 256 -36.82 8.86 -18.13
N ASP A 257 -37.82 7.96 -18.23
CA ASP A 257 -39.27 7.97 -17.93
C ASP A 257 -39.83 6.51 -17.94
N GLY A 258 -41.05 6.32 -17.39
CA GLY A 258 -42.11 5.28 -17.60
C GLY A 258 -41.77 3.80 -17.90
N SER A 259 -42.54 2.77 -17.54
CA SER A 259 -43.97 2.64 -17.25
C SER A 259 -44.24 1.22 -16.68
N ARG A 260 -45.40 1.06 -16.05
CA ARG A 260 -45.95 -0.12 -15.36
C ARG A 260 -46.41 -1.22 -16.34
N LEU A 261 -46.64 -2.45 -15.85
CA LEU A 261 -47.94 -3.17 -15.81
C LEU A 261 -47.80 -4.65 -15.35
N THR A 262 -48.66 -5.03 -14.38
CA THR A 262 -49.43 -6.31 -14.17
C THR A 262 -48.76 -7.69 -14.21
N ASP A 263 -49.14 -8.74 -13.47
CA ASP A 263 -50.01 -9.01 -12.31
C ASP A 263 -49.87 -10.53 -11.97
N SER A 264 -49.80 -10.88 -10.67
CA SER A 264 -50.25 -12.12 -9.97
C SER A 264 -49.65 -13.54 -10.27
N PRO A 265 -49.84 -14.55 -9.37
CA PRO A 265 -49.20 -14.71 -8.05
C PRO A 265 -48.65 -16.16 -7.84
N VAL A 266 -48.01 -16.51 -6.71
CA VAL A 266 -48.18 -17.81 -5.98
C VAL A 266 -47.37 -17.85 -4.66
N SER A 267 -48.09 -18.26 -3.62
CA SER A 267 -47.78 -18.89 -2.33
C SER A 267 -46.77 -18.32 -1.32
N ALA A 268 -47.39 -18.03 -0.17
CA ALA A 268 -46.82 -17.64 1.11
C ALA A 268 -46.04 -18.77 1.82
N ILE A 269 -45.06 -18.35 2.62
CA ILE A 269 -44.58 -19.09 3.79
C ILE A 269 -44.81 -18.20 5.02
N ALA A 270 -45.40 -18.81 6.06
CA ALA A 270 -45.90 -18.19 7.28
C ALA A 270 -44.80 -17.54 8.15
N PRO A 271 -45.16 -16.53 8.99
CA PRO A 271 -44.20 -15.78 9.79
C PRO A 271 -43.81 -16.55 11.06
N ILE A 272 -42.53 -16.50 11.42
CA ILE A 272 -42.03 -17.00 12.70
C ILE A 272 -42.34 -15.95 13.77
N ALA A 273 -42.86 -16.43 14.89
CA ALA A 273 -43.46 -15.67 15.97
C ALA A 273 -42.55 -14.60 16.59
N ASP A 274 -43.19 -13.47 16.87
CA ASP A 274 -42.74 -12.34 17.65
C ASP A 274 -42.31 -12.79 19.06
N SER A 275 -41.01 -12.69 19.35
CA SER A 275 -40.48 -12.77 20.71
C SER A 275 -39.78 -11.44 20.99
N ALA A 276 -40.30 -10.72 21.98
CA ALA A 276 -40.03 -9.32 22.30
C ALA A 276 -38.64 -9.03 22.91
N ASP A 277 -37.67 -9.92 22.70
CA ASP A 277 -36.24 -9.67 22.89
C ASP A 277 -35.57 -10.11 21.59
N GLY A 278 -35.31 -9.16 20.70
CA GLY A 278 -34.66 -9.44 19.42
C GLY A 278 -33.28 -10.07 19.68
N PRO A 279 -32.84 -11.04 18.85
CA PRO A 279 -31.52 -11.61 19.01
C PRO A 279 -30.51 -10.46 18.98
N THR A 280 -29.75 -10.32 20.07
CA THR A 280 -28.64 -9.37 20.14
C THR A 280 -27.73 -9.57 18.93
N PRO A 281 -27.06 -8.53 18.41
CA PRO A 281 -26.18 -8.66 17.24
C PRO A 281 -25.14 -9.78 17.34
N ASP A 282 -24.83 -10.23 18.57
CA ASP A 282 -23.86 -11.29 18.87
C ASP A 282 -24.45 -12.72 18.87
N ALA A 283 -25.79 -12.88 18.86
CA ALA A 283 -26.42 -14.19 18.99
C ALA A 283 -26.21 -15.11 17.77
N TRP A 284 -26.16 -14.55 16.56
CA TRP A 284 -25.88 -15.34 15.36
C TRP A 284 -24.39 -15.70 15.24
N VAL A 285 -23.50 -14.86 15.79
CA VAL A 285 -22.06 -15.13 15.84
C VAL A 285 -21.81 -16.34 16.73
N ALA A 286 -22.45 -16.40 17.90
CA ALA A 286 -22.37 -17.57 18.79
C ALA A 286 -22.86 -18.86 18.12
N LEU A 287 -23.93 -18.79 17.31
CA LEU A 287 -24.40 -19.94 16.53
C LEU A 287 -23.38 -20.37 15.46
N LEU A 288 -22.75 -19.40 14.77
CA LEU A 288 -21.69 -19.70 13.80
C LEU A 288 -20.46 -20.32 14.48
N GLU A 289 -20.02 -19.78 15.62
CA GLU A 289 -18.91 -20.32 16.41
C GLU A 289 -19.20 -21.76 16.85
N SER A 290 -20.41 -22.04 17.32
CA SER A 290 -20.81 -23.39 17.70
C SER A 290 -20.79 -24.37 16.51
N GLU A 291 -21.20 -23.93 15.33
CA GLU A 291 -21.20 -24.74 14.11
C GLU A 291 -19.78 -24.99 13.58
N VAL A 292 -18.90 -23.99 13.65
CA VAL A 292 -17.49 -24.12 13.30
C VAL A 292 -16.80 -25.10 14.26
N ALA A 293 -17.00 -24.92 15.57
CA ALA A 293 -16.44 -25.82 16.58
C ALA A 293 -16.91 -27.27 16.38
N ARG A 294 -18.20 -27.48 16.06
CA ARG A 294 -18.75 -28.79 15.75
C ARG A 294 -18.08 -29.42 14.53
N ARG A 295 -17.90 -28.69 13.44
CA ARG A 295 -17.26 -29.22 12.21
C ARG A 295 -15.78 -29.52 12.37
N LEU A 296 -15.06 -28.69 13.12
CA LEU A 296 -13.66 -28.94 13.47
C LEU A 296 -13.52 -30.18 14.36
N SER A 297 -14.44 -30.38 15.32
CA SER A 297 -14.44 -31.57 16.18
C SER A 297 -14.82 -32.88 15.47
N ALA A 298 -15.52 -32.77 14.33
CA ALA A 298 -15.95 -33.92 13.52
C ALA A 298 -14.92 -34.35 12.46
N GLN A 299 -13.88 -33.55 12.20
CA GLN A 299 -12.76 -33.94 11.34
C GLN A 299 -11.87 -34.93 12.11
N LEU A 300 -11.82 -36.19 11.65
CA LEU A 300 -10.87 -37.18 12.18
C LEU A 300 -9.42 -36.70 11.94
N PRO A 301 -8.48 -36.99 12.86
CA PRO A 301 -7.08 -36.68 12.67
C PRO A 301 -6.48 -37.65 11.63
N GLY A 302 -6.47 -37.24 10.36
CA GLY A 302 -5.87 -38.01 9.27
C GLY A 302 -5.25 -37.08 8.22
N GLU A 303 -3.93 -37.22 8.05
CA GLU A 303 -3.03 -36.65 7.03
C GLU A 303 -3.07 -35.11 6.80
N PRO A 304 -1.98 -34.38 7.12
CA PRO A 304 -1.90 -32.94 6.92
C PRO A 304 -1.65 -32.61 5.44
N GLY A 305 -2.70 -32.31 4.68
CA GLY A 305 -2.54 -31.90 3.28
C GLY A 305 -3.73 -31.21 2.63
N GLU A 306 -4.97 -31.69 2.83
CA GLU A 306 -6.07 -31.28 1.93
C GLU A 306 -7.31 -30.67 2.64
N SER A 307 -7.59 -30.98 3.91
CA SER A 307 -8.91 -30.68 4.49
C SER A 307 -9.13 -29.27 5.07
N HIS A 308 -8.09 -28.43 5.20
CA HIS A 308 -8.25 -27.11 5.82
C HIS A 308 -8.85 -26.05 4.88
N SER A 309 -8.75 -26.24 3.57
CA SER A 309 -9.25 -25.27 2.58
C SER A 309 -10.76 -25.38 2.35
N GLU A 310 -11.35 -26.56 2.56
CA GLU A 310 -12.76 -26.81 2.19
C GLU A 310 -13.76 -26.20 3.18
N LEU A 311 -13.46 -26.20 4.48
CA LEU A 311 -14.39 -25.71 5.51
C LEU A 311 -14.73 -24.22 5.30
N MET A 312 -13.72 -23.41 5.04
CA MET A 312 -13.90 -21.98 4.77
C MET A 312 -14.69 -21.73 3.48
N GLU A 313 -14.43 -22.52 2.42
CA GLU A 313 -15.18 -22.41 1.17
C GLU A 313 -16.65 -22.81 1.35
N GLN A 314 -16.92 -23.90 2.07
CA GLN A 314 -18.28 -24.39 2.35
C GLN A 314 -19.09 -23.39 3.17
N LEU A 315 -18.49 -22.84 4.24
CA LEU A 315 -19.17 -21.85 5.08
C LEU A 315 -19.39 -20.53 4.34
N SER A 316 -18.42 -20.08 3.55
CA SER A 316 -18.57 -18.88 2.72
C SER A 316 -19.69 -19.05 1.70
N ARG A 317 -19.74 -20.20 1.02
CA ARG A 317 -20.81 -20.52 0.07
C ARG A 317 -22.19 -20.55 0.74
N ALA A 318 -22.31 -21.19 1.91
CA ALA A 318 -23.57 -21.25 2.65
C ALA A 318 -24.04 -19.87 3.11
N PHE A 319 -23.12 -19.03 3.61
CA PHE A 319 -23.40 -17.66 4.00
C PHE A 319 -23.87 -16.82 2.81
N GLU A 320 -23.11 -16.84 1.71
CA GLU A 320 -23.45 -16.07 0.50
C GLU A 320 -24.80 -16.51 -0.07
N THR A 321 -25.10 -17.82 -0.10
CA THR A 321 -26.40 -18.34 -0.51
C THR A 321 -27.53 -17.84 0.39
N ALA A 322 -27.37 -17.87 1.70
CA ALA A 322 -28.39 -17.40 2.64
C ALA A 322 -28.67 -15.89 2.48
N VAL A 323 -27.61 -15.07 2.38
CA VAL A 323 -27.72 -13.62 2.27
C VAL A 323 -28.33 -13.20 0.93
N ILE A 324 -27.79 -13.73 -0.17
CA ILE A 324 -28.25 -13.37 -1.52
C ILE A 324 -29.65 -13.93 -1.77
N GLY A 325 -29.92 -15.17 -1.37
CA GLY A 325 -31.25 -15.77 -1.47
C GLY A 325 -32.30 -14.98 -0.70
N THR A 326 -32.00 -14.54 0.53
CA THR A 326 -32.93 -13.72 1.34
C THR A 326 -33.15 -12.34 0.72
N ALA A 327 -32.10 -11.71 0.19
CA ALA A 327 -32.22 -10.43 -0.49
C ALA A 327 -33.06 -10.52 -1.77
N LEU A 328 -32.91 -11.60 -2.55
CA LEU A 328 -33.73 -11.86 -3.73
C LEU A 328 -35.19 -12.09 -3.36
N LYS A 329 -35.48 -12.87 -2.31
CA LYS A 329 -36.84 -13.06 -1.80
C LYS A 329 -37.48 -11.74 -1.37
N HIS A 330 -36.74 -10.91 -0.62
CA HIS A 330 -37.22 -9.62 -0.14
C HIS A 330 -37.44 -8.59 -1.28
N THR A 331 -36.76 -8.77 -2.41
CA THR A 331 -36.89 -7.90 -3.60
C THR A 331 -37.71 -8.53 -4.72
N ARG A 332 -38.35 -9.69 -4.47
CA ARG A 332 -39.17 -10.44 -5.43
C ARG A 332 -38.40 -10.76 -6.73
N GLY A 333 -37.20 -11.31 -6.59
CA GLY A 333 -36.35 -11.71 -7.72
C GLY A 333 -35.63 -10.55 -8.42
N ARG A 334 -35.84 -9.30 -8.00
CA ARG A 334 -35.20 -8.12 -8.61
C ARG A 334 -33.75 -8.00 -8.19
N ARG A 335 -32.87 -8.60 -9.00
CA ARG A 335 -31.41 -8.65 -8.80
C ARG A 335 -30.78 -7.28 -8.54
N ILE A 336 -31.23 -6.24 -9.25
CA ILE A 336 -30.69 -4.86 -9.10
C ILE A 336 -31.04 -4.28 -7.72
N ASP A 337 -32.28 -4.46 -7.28
CA ASP A 337 -32.76 -3.97 -5.98
C ASP A 337 -32.11 -4.75 -4.83
N ALA A 338 -31.91 -6.07 -5.01
CA ALA A 338 -31.18 -6.91 -4.07
C ALA A 338 -29.72 -6.46 -3.92
N ALA A 339 -29.04 -6.16 -5.03
CA ALA A 339 -27.68 -5.65 -5.02
C ALA A 339 -27.57 -4.33 -4.25
N LEU A 340 -28.50 -3.40 -4.52
CA LEU A 340 -28.55 -2.10 -3.86
C LEU A 340 -28.76 -2.23 -2.34
N LYS A 341 -29.70 -3.08 -1.91
CA LYS A 341 -29.97 -3.32 -0.48
C LYS A 341 -28.82 -4.01 0.24
N LEU A 342 -28.09 -4.88 -0.45
CA LEU A 342 -26.89 -5.55 0.08
C LEU A 342 -25.62 -4.69 -0.01
N GLY A 343 -25.67 -3.52 -0.67
CA GLY A 343 -24.50 -2.67 -0.87
C GLY A 343 -23.44 -3.28 -1.80
N ILE A 344 -23.80 -4.27 -2.61
CA ILE A 344 -22.89 -4.94 -3.56
C ILE A 344 -23.17 -4.50 -4.99
N GLY A 345 -22.15 -4.52 -5.84
CA GLY A 345 -22.30 -4.14 -7.24
C GLY A 345 -23.25 -5.07 -8.00
N ARG A 346 -24.01 -4.52 -8.96
CA ARG A 346 -24.94 -5.27 -9.82
C ARG A 346 -24.26 -6.48 -10.50
N ASN A 347 -23.06 -6.30 -11.03
CA ASN A 347 -22.36 -7.39 -11.71
C ASN A 347 -21.86 -8.45 -10.72
N THR A 348 -21.56 -8.05 -9.48
CA THR A 348 -21.16 -8.95 -8.40
C THR A 348 -22.32 -9.85 -8.00
N ILE A 349 -23.53 -9.30 -7.83
CA ILE A 349 -24.70 -10.14 -7.51
C ILE A 349 -25.04 -11.07 -8.67
N THR A 350 -24.93 -10.62 -9.93
CA THR A 350 -25.21 -11.48 -11.09
C THR A 350 -24.26 -12.66 -11.15
N ARG A 351 -22.95 -12.43 -10.95
CA ARG A 351 -21.97 -13.51 -10.91
C ARG A 351 -22.22 -14.44 -9.72
N LYS A 352 -22.46 -13.89 -8.52
CA LYS A 352 -22.70 -14.71 -7.33
C LYS A 352 -23.98 -15.55 -7.44
N ILE A 353 -25.04 -15.04 -8.07
CA ILE A 353 -26.25 -15.82 -8.36
C ILE A 353 -25.93 -17.01 -9.28
N GLN A 354 -25.10 -16.82 -10.30
CA GLN A 354 -24.66 -17.87 -11.22
C GLN A 354 -23.75 -18.90 -10.52
N ASP A 355 -22.73 -18.44 -9.79
CA ASP A 355 -21.76 -19.28 -9.09
C ASP A 355 -22.41 -20.13 -7.97
N LEU A 356 -23.50 -19.61 -7.38
CA LEU A 356 -24.27 -20.27 -6.33
C LEU A 356 -25.50 -21.04 -6.86
N HIS A 357 -25.74 -21.03 -8.18
CA HIS A 357 -26.87 -21.67 -8.84
C HIS A 357 -28.24 -21.27 -8.27
N LEU A 358 -28.42 -19.98 -7.96
CA LEU A 358 -29.66 -19.43 -7.38
C LEU A 358 -30.66 -18.95 -8.44
N GLU A 359 -30.61 -19.48 -9.66
CA GLU A 359 -31.37 -18.97 -10.81
C GLU A 359 -32.84 -19.43 -10.86
N ASP A 360 -33.24 -20.46 -10.10
CA ASP A 360 -34.53 -21.15 -10.27
C ASP A 360 -35.55 -21.00 -9.13
N ASP A 361 -35.32 -20.13 -8.14
CA ASP A 361 -36.14 -20.07 -6.91
C ASP A 361 -36.94 -18.75 -6.71
N GLY A 362 -37.30 -18.04 -7.78
CA GLY A 362 -38.24 -16.90 -7.66
C GLY A 362 -38.37 -15.98 -8.86
#